data_AF-A0A090VEB3-F1
#
_entry.id   AF-A0A090VEB3-F1
#
_cell.length_a   1.000
_cell.length_b   1.000
_cell.length_c   1.000
_cell.angle_alpha   90.00
_cell.angle_beta   90.00
_cell.angle_gamma   90.00
#
_symmetry.space_group_name_H-M   'P 1'
#
loop_
_entity.id
_entity.type
_entity.pdbx_description
1 polymer ?
#
loop_
_entity_poly.entity_id
_entity_poly.type
_entity_poly.pdbx_seq_one_letter_code
_entity_poly.pdbx_strand_id
1 'polypeptide(L)'
;MVMQSFRKNQIQMLVATDVAARGIDVDDITHVINYQLPDEIETYTHRSGRTGRAGKNGISMVIVSKSEVRKIKSIERIIKREFEKKEVPDGMEICEVQLMSLANKIHNTEVNHEIDKYLTSINEMFEETSKEELIKKFFSVEFTRFYNYYQKSKT
;
A
#
# COMPACT_ATOMS: atom_id res chain seq x y z
N MET A 1 -14.98 -9.33 -15.33
CA MET A 1 -14.23 -10.48 -14.77
C MET A 1 -13.09 -9.97 -13.90
N VAL A 2 -13.09 -10.23 -12.59
CA VAL A 2 -12.11 -9.68 -11.61
C VAL A 2 -10.66 -9.99 -12.03
N MET A 3 -10.38 -11.22 -12.45
CA MET A 3 -9.04 -11.64 -12.88
C MET A 3 -8.54 -10.93 -14.14
N GLN A 4 -9.45 -10.53 -15.03
CA GLN A 4 -9.07 -9.77 -16.23
C GLN A 4 -8.65 -8.35 -15.86
N SER A 5 -9.37 -7.70 -14.94
CA SER A 5 -9.02 -6.38 -14.43
C SER A 5 -7.73 -6.38 -13.61
N PHE A 6 -7.50 -7.44 -12.83
CA PHE A 6 -6.23 -7.62 -12.11
C PHE A 6 -5.05 -7.80 -13.07
N ARG A 7 -5.17 -8.67 -14.09
CA ARG A 7 -4.13 -8.84 -15.13
C ARG A 7 -3.86 -7.59 -15.97
N LYS A 8 -4.87 -6.72 -16.13
CA LYS A 8 -4.73 -5.44 -16.84
C LYS A 8 -4.25 -4.30 -15.92
N ASN A 9 -3.85 -4.58 -14.69
CA ASN A 9 -3.47 -3.59 -13.67
C ASN A 9 -4.54 -2.51 -13.37
N GLN A 10 -5.80 -2.80 -13.70
CA GLN A 10 -6.94 -1.93 -13.35
C GLN A 10 -7.31 -2.05 -11.86
N ILE A 11 -7.02 -3.22 -11.28
CA ILE A 11 -7.10 -3.49 -9.86
C ILE A 11 -5.69 -3.81 -9.39
N GLN A 12 -5.22 -3.12 -8.35
CA GLN A 12 -3.86 -3.29 -7.83
C GLN A 12 -3.79 -4.26 -6.64
N MET A 13 -4.94 -4.61 -6.04
CA MET A 13 -5.02 -5.49 -4.87
C MET A 13 -6.09 -6.55 -5.07
N LEU A 14 -5.75 -7.80 -4.79
CA LEU A 14 -6.67 -8.93 -4.83
C LEU A 14 -6.64 -9.67 -3.49
N VAL A 15 -7.82 -9.87 -2.90
CA VAL A 15 -8.01 -10.69 -1.70
C VAL A 15 -8.57 -12.04 -2.13
N ALA A 16 -7.91 -13.13 -1.75
CA ALA A 16 -8.29 -14.49 -2.15
C ALA A 16 -8.05 -15.49 -1.02
N THR A 17 -8.88 -16.54 -0.97
CA THR A 17 -8.63 -17.75 -0.17
C THR A 17 -7.72 -18.71 -0.94
N ASP A 18 -7.17 -19.73 -0.28
CA ASP A 18 -6.31 -20.73 -0.94
C ASP A 18 -7.00 -21.40 -2.13
N VAL A 19 -8.29 -21.70 -1.98
CA VAL A 19 -9.09 -22.35 -3.03
C VAL A 19 -9.25 -21.42 -4.23
N ALA A 20 -9.61 -20.15 -3.98
CA ALA A 20 -9.79 -19.16 -5.04
C ALA A 20 -8.46 -18.74 -5.68
N ALA A 21 -7.34 -18.89 -4.97
CA ALA A 21 -6.02 -18.52 -5.45
C ALA A 21 -5.39 -19.58 -6.38
N ARG A 22 -5.93 -20.80 -6.42
CA ARG A 22 -5.48 -21.83 -7.38
C ARG A 22 -5.80 -21.38 -8.81
N GLY A 23 -4.78 -21.41 -9.67
CA GLY A 23 -4.93 -20.94 -11.06
C GLY A 23 -4.86 -19.43 -11.23
N ILE A 24 -4.55 -18.66 -10.17
CA ILE A 24 -4.08 -17.28 -10.35
C ILE A 24 -2.71 -17.34 -11.03
N ASP A 25 -2.75 -17.16 -12.34
CA ASP A 25 -1.59 -16.99 -13.20
C ASP A 25 -1.56 -15.54 -13.68
N VAL A 26 -0.87 -14.73 -12.89
CA VAL A 26 -0.62 -13.32 -13.13
C VAL A 26 0.86 -13.10 -12.92
N ASP A 27 1.52 -12.67 -13.98
CA ASP A 27 2.91 -12.22 -13.91
C ASP A 27 2.95 -10.89 -13.14
N ASP A 28 4.09 -10.60 -12.50
CA ASP A 28 4.38 -9.29 -11.89
C ASP A 28 3.65 -8.94 -10.60
N ILE A 29 3.23 -9.95 -9.83
CA ILE A 29 2.85 -9.71 -8.43
C ILE A 29 4.11 -9.30 -7.65
N THR A 30 4.18 -8.05 -7.22
CA THR A 30 5.33 -7.49 -6.47
C THR A 30 5.27 -7.83 -4.99
N HIS A 31 4.07 -8.02 -4.45
CA HIS A 31 3.83 -8.25 -3.03
C HIS A 31 2.81 -9.36 -2.81
N VAL A 32 3.10 -10.25 -1.87
CA VAL A 32 2.16 -11.22 -1.30
C VAL A 32 2.03 -10.93 0.19
N ILE A 33 0.79 -10.76 0.67
CA ILE A 33 0.52 -10.52 2.09
C ILE A 33 -0.30 -11.69 2.62
N ASN A 34 0.31 -12.47 3.51
CA ASN A 34 -0.37 -13.53 4.25
C ASN A 34 -1.10 -12.89 5.43
N TYR A 35 -2.39 -12.59 5.24
CA TYR A 35 -3.23 -12.00 6.29
C TYR A 35 -3.34 -12.90 7.52
N GLN A 36 -3.44 -14.20 7.29
CA GLN A 36 -3.32 -15.23 8.31
C GLN A 36 -2.25 -16.23 7.88
N LEU A 37 -1.38 -16.60 8.83
CA LEU A 37 -0.34 -17.57 8.58
C LEU A 37 -0.96 -18.97 8.39
N PRO A 38 -0.68 -19.66 7.26
CA PRO A 38 -1.21 -21.00 7.05
C PRO A 38 -0.57 -22.00 8.03
N ASP A 39 -1.33 -23.02 8.41
CA ASP A 39 -0.83 -24.09 9.28
C ASP A 39 0.16 -25.01 8.56
N GLU A 40 -0.01 -25.17 7.25
CA GLU A 40 0.84 -25.99 6.39
C GLU A 40 1.89 -25.15 5.67
N ILE A 41 3.15 -25.58 5.74
CA ILE A 41 4.27 -24.90 5.06
C ILE A 41 4.12 -24.93 3.54
N GLU A 42 3.59 -26.00 2.97
CA GLU A 42 3.35 -26.10 1.53
C GLU A 42 2.41 -24.98 1.05
N THR A 43 1.37 -24.70 1.83
CA THR A 43 0.46 -23.58 1.59
C THR A 43 1.18 -22.23 1.67
N TYR A 44 2.07 -22.03 2.65
CA TYR A 44 2.91 -20.82 2.72
C TYR A 44 3.78 -20.65 1.48
N THR A 45 4.44 -21.71 1.03
CA THR A 45 5.31 -21.70 -0.15
C THR A 45 4.51 -21.42 -1.43
N HIS A 46 3.33 -22.02 -1.59
CA HIS A 46 2.44 -21.79 -2.73
C HIS A 46 1.86 -20.37 -2.80
N ARG A 47 1.59 -19.75 -1.64
CA ARG A 47 1.17 -18.34 -1.56
C ARG A 47 2.34 -17.42 -1.87
N SER A 48 3.47 -17.58 -1.19
CA SER A 48 4.66 -16.74 -1.36
C SER A 48 5.24 -16.83 -2.78
N GLY A 49 5.14 -18.00 -3.42
CA GLY A 49 5.57 -18.22 -4.81
C GLY A 49 4.71 -17.53 -5.88
N ARG A 50 3.71 -16.73 -5.48
CA ARG A 50 2.98 -15.85 -6.40
C ARG A 50 3.78 -14.59 -6.75
N THR A 51 4.73 -14.18 -5.91
CA THR A 51 5.68 -13.09 -6.20
C THR A 51 7.05 -13.64 -6.61
N GLY A 52 7.96 -12.77 -7.06
CA GLY A 52 9.35 -13.13 -7.38
C GLY A 52 9.51 -14.07 -8.58
N ARG A 53 8.56 -14.04 -9.53
CA ARG A 53 8.57 -14.88 -10.73
C ARG A 53 9.51 -14.33 -11.80
N ALA A 54 9.94 -15.20 -12.71
CA ALA A 54 10.77 -14.86 -13.88
C ALA A 54 12.05 -14.06 -13.53
N GLY A 55 12.69 -14.37 -12.40
CA GLY A 55 13.92 -13.71 -11.94
C GLY A 55 13.72 -12.31 -11.37
N LYS A 56 12.48 -11.83 -11.24
CA LYS A 56 12.17 -10.54 -10.59
C LYS A 56 12.23 -10.68 -9.08
N ASN A 57 12.49 -9.57 -8.40
CA ASN A 57 12.37 -9.50 -6.95
C ASN A 57 10.90 -9.47 -6.52
N GLY A 58 10.62 -10.01 -5.34
CA GLY A 58 9.28 -10.08 -4.77
C GLY A 58 9.32 -9.99 -3.25
N ILE A 59 8.27 -9.40 -2.66
CA ILE A 59 8.15 -9.25 -1.21
C ILE A 59 7.00 -10.14 -0.72
N SER A 60 7.31 -11.09 0.17
CA SER A 60 6.30 -11.87 0.90
C SER A 60 6.29 -11.39 2.35
N MET A 61 5.12 -10.93 2.80
CA MET A 61 4.88 -10.48 4.16
C MET A 61 3.86 -11.39 4.83
N VAL A 62 3.93 -11.42 6.15
CA VAL A 62 2.98 -12.14 6.99
C VAL A 62 2.58 -11.24 8.16
N ILE A 63 1.29 -11.18 8.43
CA ILE A 63 0.76 -10.55 9.63
C ILE A 63 0.64 -11.67 10.67
N VAL A 64 1.28 -11.47 11.82
CA VAL A 64 1.30 -12.47 12.90
C VAL A 64 0.91 -11.87 14.23
N SER A 65 0.14 -12.64 14.98
CA SER A 65 -0.13 -12.39 16.40
C SER A 65 0.97 -12.98 17.28
N LYS A 66 0.99 -12.59 18.57
CA LYS A 66 1.98 -13.10 19.55
C LYS A 66 1.95 -14.63 19.69
N SER A 67 0.80 -15.26 19.53
CA SER A 67 0.65 -16.73 19.63
C SER A 67 1.23 -17.47 18.42
N GLU A 68 1.38 -16.79 17.28
CA GLU A 68 1.83 -17.39 16.01
C GLU A 68 3.35 -17.33 15.81
N VAL A 69 4.08 -16.64 16.69
CA VAL A 69 5.54 -16.51 16.61
C VAL A 69 6.25 -17.88 16.57
N ARG A 70 5.70 -18.90 17.23
CA ARG A 70 6.24 -20.27 17.18
C ARG A 70 6.11 -20.91 15.80
N LYS A 71 5.04 -20.59 15.06
CA LYS A 71 4.81 -21.08 13.69
C LYS A 71 5.83 -20.47 12.73
N ILE A 72 6.14 -19.18 12.88
CA ILE A 72 7.20 -18.51 12.09
C ILE A 72 8.54 -19.23 12.21
N LYS A 73 8.99 -19.52 13.45
CA LYS A 73 10.25 -20.27 13.66
C LYS A 73 10.29 -21.64 13.00
N SER A 74 9.12 -22.26 12.79
CA SER A 74 9.03 -23.57 12.12
C SER A 74 9.14 -23.41 10.61
N ILE A 75 8.52 -22.37 10.05
CA ILE A 75 8.65 -22.00 8.64
C ILE A 75 10.09 -21.63 8.31
N GLU A 76 10.74 -20.77 9.10
CA GLU A 76 12.13 -20.33 8.91
C GLU A 76 13.11 -21.49 8.79
N ARG A 77 12.96 -22.51 9.66
CA ARG A 77 13.79 -23.72 9.64
C ARG A 77 13.66 -24.50 8.33
N ILE A 78 12.48 -24.49 7.73
CA ILE A 78 12.19 -25.26 6.52
C ILE A 78 12.61 -24.49 5.26
N ILE A 79 12.28 -23.19 5.20
CA ILE A 79 12.67 -22.34 4.07
C ILE A 79 14.14 -21.90 4.13
N LYS A 80 14.83 -22.18 5.25
CA LYS A 80 16.22 -21.81 5.54
C LYS A 80 16.50 -20.32 5.38
N ARG A 81 15.52 -19.50 5.80
CA ARG A 81 15.59 -18.03 5.74
C ARG A 81 14.80 -17.45 6.90
N GLU A 82 15.36 -16.42 7.51
CA GLU A 82 14.73 -15.70 8.61
C GLU A 82 13.77 -14.63 8.08
N PHE A 83 12.68 -14.39 8.80
CA PHE A 83 11.80 -13.27 8.54
C PHE A 83 12.41 -12.00 9.16
N GLU A 84 12.41 -10.93 8.39
CA GLU A 84 12.68 -9.61 8.95
C GLU A 84 11.45 -9.13 9.72
N LYS A 85 11.59 -9.00 11.05
CA LYS A 85 10.52 -8.44 11.87
C LYS A 85 10.39 -6.94 11.57
N LYS A 86 9.20 -6.53 11.14
CA LYS A 86 8.79 -5.12 11.04
C LYS A 86 7.71 -4.81 12.06
N GLU A 87 7.76 -3.64 12.65
CA GLU A 87 6.66 -3.13 13.47
C GLU A 87 5.54 -2.62 12.56
N VAL A 88 4.30 -2.65 13.06
CA VAL A 88 3.17 -2.06 12.34
C VAL A 88 3.32 -0.54 12.43
N PRO A 89 3.25 0.18 11.30
CA PRO A 89 3.42 1.62 11.33
C PRO A 89 2.29 2.28 12.13
N ASP A 90 2.63 3.32 12.86
CA ASP A 90 1.64 4.10 13.57
C ASP A 90 0.86 5.03 12.63
N GLY A 91 -0.24 5.61 13.13
CA GLY A 91 -1.09 6.47 12.32
C GLY A 91 -0.38 7.71 11.79
N MET A 92 0.61 8.24 12.50
CA MET A 92 1.37 9.42 12.08
C MET A 92 2.38 9.06 10.98
N GLU A 93 3.07 7.93 11.12
CA GLU A 93 3.95 7.38 10.07
C GLU A 93 3.18 7.15 8.77
N ILE A 94 1.95 6.60 8.86
CA ILE A 94 1.09 6.42 7.68
C ILE A 94 0.70 7.77 7.08
N CYS A 95 0.34 8.76 7.91
CA CYS A 95 0.01 10.11 7.44
C CYS A 95 1.18 10.75 6.70
N GLU A 96 2.40 10.63 7.22
CA GLU A 96 3.61 11.16 6.60
C GLU A 96 3.86 10.54 5.22
N VAL A 97 3.81 9.20 5.12
CA VAL A 97 4.01 8.49 3.84
C VAL A 97 2.95 8.89 2.81
N GLN A 98 1.68 9.00 3.21
CA GLN A 98 0.60 9.41 2.32
C GLN A 98 0.74 10.86 1.86
N LEU A 99 1.17 11.75 2.77
CA LEU A 99 1.42 13.15 2.45
C LEU A 99 2.56 13.31 1.44
N MET A 100 3.66 12.60 1.65
CA MET A 100 4.81 12.59 0.73
C MET A 100 4.44 11.98 -0.62
N SER A 101 3.61 10.94 -0.65
CA SER A 101 3.09 10.36 -1.88
C SER A 101 2.26 11.37 -2.68
N LEU A 102 1.39 12.13 -2.00
CA LEU A 102 0.61 13.20 -2.62
C LEU A 102 1.52 14.31 -3.15
N ALA A 103 2.51 14.74 -2.37
CA ALA A 103 3.46 15.76 -2.79
C ALA A 103 4.23 15.35 -4.06
N ASN A 104 4.73 14.11 -4.09
CA ASN A 104 5.37 13.56 -5.28
C ASN A 104 4.42 13.47 -6.47
N LYS A 105 3.16 13.08 -6.26
CA LYS A 105 2.16 13.03 -7.33
C LYS A 105 1.95 14.42 -7.94
N ILE A 106 1.77 15.44 -7.11
CA ILE A 106 1.59 16.84 -7.55
C ILE A 106 2.83 17.33 -8.29
N HIS A 107 4.02 17.07 -7.74
CA HIS A 107 5.28 17.49 -8.34
C HIS A 107 5.48 16.93 -9.77
N ASN A 108 5.04 15.70 -10.02
CA ASN A 108 5.17 15.02 -11.31
C ASN A 108 3.93 15.15 -12.21
N THR A 109 2.92 15.92 -11.81
CA THR A 109 1.68 16.06 -12.60
C THR A 109 1.90 17.05 -13.75
N GLU A 110 1.64 16.63 -14.97
CA GLU A 110 1.56 17.52 -16.12
C GLU A 110 0.32 18.41 -16.01
N VAL A 111 0.51 19.72 -16.24
CA VAL A 111 -0.57 20.70 -16.12
C VAL A 111 -1.52 20.55 -17.31
N ASN A 112 -2.79 20.29 -17.03
CA ASN A 112 -3.85 20.41 -18.02
C ASN A 112 -4.29 21.88 -18.13
N HIS A 113 -3.93 22.53 -19.23
CA HIS A 113 -4.20 23.95 -19.50
C HIS A 113 -5.69 24.33 -19.58
N GLU A 114 -6.61 23.37 -19.60
CA GLU A 114 -8.03 23.64 -19.40
C GLU A 114 -8.31 24.32 -18.04
N ILE A 115 -7.40 24.18 -17.08
CA ILE A 115 -7.49 24.84 -15.77
C ILE A 115 -7.34 26.36 -15.85
N ASP A 116 -6.68 26.90 -16.89
CA ASP A 116 -6.34 28.32 -17.01
C ASP A 116 -7.58 29.22 -16.95
N LYS A 117 -8.73 28.70 -17.38
CA LYS A 117 -10.06 29.32 -17.34
C LYS A 117 -10.54 29.65 -15.93
N TYR A 118 -10.08 28.90 -14.94
CA TYR A 118 -10.47 29.00 -13.54
C TYR A 118 -9.40 29.68 -12.68
N LEU A 119 -8.16 29.78 -13.17
CA LEU A 119 -7.03 30.30 -12.40
C LEU A 119 -7.23 31.75 -11.96
N THR A 120 -7.87 32.60 -12.78
CA THR A 120 -8.14 34.00 -12.40
C THR A 120 -8.95 34.10 -11.10
N SER A 121 -10.12 33.46 -11.06
CA SER A 121 -10.97 33.49 -9.87
C SER A 121 -10.36 32.77 -8.67
N ILE A 122 -9.58 31.70 -8.90
CA ILE A 122 -8.85 31.01 -7.83
C ILE A 122 -7.77 31.92 -7.24
N ASN A 123 -6.99 32.61 -8.08
CA ASN A 123 -5.93 33.51 -7.63
C ASN A 123 -6.48 34.70 -6.83
N GLU A 124 -7.61 35.28 -7.24
CA GLU A 124 -8.31 36.33 -6.47
C GLU A 124 -8.69 35.84 -5.06
N MET A 125 -9.16 34.58 -4.93
CA MET A 125 -9.51 34.00 -3.62
C MET A 125 -8.30 33.85 -2.68
N PHE A 126 -7.09 33.73 -3.22
CA PHE A 126 -5.86 33.54 -2.46
C PHE A 126 -4.89 34.72 -2.57
N GLU A 127 -5.36 35.91 -2.98
CA GLU A 127 -4.52 37.08 -3.25
C GLU A 127 -3.67 37.50 -2.03
N GLU A 128 -4.25 37.42 -0.83
CA GLU A 128 -3.56 37.75 0.44
C GLU A 128 -2.83 36.55 1.07
N THR A 129 -2.85 35.37 0.42
CA THR A 129 -2.24 34.16 0.96
C THR A 129 -0.83 33.96 0.41
N SER A 130 0.17 33.88 1.28
CA SER A 130 1.54 33.60 0.86
C SER A 130 1.68 32.21 0.24
N LYS A 131 2.69 32.00 -0.61
CA LYS A 131 2.98 30.67 -1.21
C LYS A 131 3.14 29.58 -0.15
N GLU A 132 3.84 29.89 0.95
CA GLU A 132 4.05 28.95 2.06
C GLU A 132 2.72 28.58 2.72
N GLU A 133 1.86 29.57 2.96
CA GLU A 133 0.55 29.36 3.58
C GLU A 133 -0.40 28.61 2.64
N LEU A 134 -0.35 28.87 1.33
CA LEU A 134 -1.12 28.14 0.33
C LEU A 134 -0.75 26.66 0.31
N ILE A 135 0.55 26.34 0.34
CA ILE A 135 1.04 24.96 0.42
C ILE A 135 0.54 24.31 1.71
N LYS A 136 0.68 24.99 2.86
CA LYS A 136 0.18 24.47 4.15
C LYS A 136 -1.31 24.18 4.11
N LYS A 137 -2.13 25.11 3.62
CA LYS A 137 -3.59 24.93 3.51
C LYS A 137 -3.95 23.79 2.58
N PHE A 138 -3.33 23.72 1.40
CA PHE A 138 -3.59 22.68 0.42
C PHE A 138 -3.31 21.28 0.98
N PHE A 139 -2.14 21.09 1.60
CA PHE A 139 -1.79 19.81 2.21
C PHE A 139 -2.57 19.52 3.51
N SER A 140 -3.01 20.54 4.24
CA SER A 140 -3.84 20.38 5.44
C SER A 140 -5.19 19.73 5.14
N VAL A 141 -5.79 20.00 3.97
CA VAL A 141 -7.06 19.36 3.57
C VAL A 141 -6.94 17.83 3.57
N GLU A 142 -5.87 17.31 2.97
CA GLU A 142 -5.62 15.86 2.92
C GLU A 142 -5.03 15.33 4.23
N PHE A 143 -4.10 16.05 4.85
CA PHE A 143 -3.52 15.66 6.13
C PHE A 143 -4.59 15.53 7.23
N THR A 144 -5.50 16.50 7.37
CA THR A 144 -6.59 16.44 8.35
C THR A 144 -7.51 15.25 8.09
N ARG A 145 -7.75 14.88 6.83
CA ARG A 145 -8.55 13.68 6.50
C ARG A 145 -7.89 12.41 7.04
N PHE A 146 -6.59 12.23 6.78
CA PHE A 146 -5.85 11.05 7.25
C PHE A 146 -5.68 11.05 8.77
N TYR A 147 -5.29 12.19 9.34
CA TYR A 147 -5.09 12.34 10.78
C TYR A 147 -6.36 11.98 11.56
N ASN A 148 -7.51 12.49 11.13
CA ASN A 148 -8.79 12.18 11.77
C ASN A 148 -9.18 10.70 11.63
N TYR A 149 -8.89 10.09 10.48
CA TYR A 149 -9.17 8.66 10.26
C TYR A 149 -8.36 7.78 11.22
N TYR A 150 -7.03 8.00 11.31
CA TYR A 150 -6.14 7.17 12.13
C TYR A 150 -6.16 7.53 13.62
N GLN A 151 -6.56 8.75 14.00
CA GLN A 151 -6.85 9.06 15.41
C GLN A 151 -8.12 8.35 15.90
N LYS A 152 -9.20 8.39 15.11
CA LYS A 152 -10.48 7.77 15.50
C LYS A 152 -10.40 6.25 15.60
N SER A 153 -9.48 5.61 14.86
CA SER A 153 -9.26 4.16 14.94
C SER A 153 -8.45 3.70 16.17
N LYS A 154 -7.96 4.62 17.02
CA LYS A 154 -7.31 4.29 18.31
C LYS A 154 -8.31 4.06 19.46
N THR A 155 -9.61 4.11 19.20
CA THR A 155 -10.68 3.78 20.18
C THR A 155 -11.23 2.40 19.90
#